data_AF-A0A497MNZ1-F1
#
_entry.id   AF-A0A497MNZ1-F1
#
_cell.length_a   1.000
_cell.length_b   1.000
_cell.length_c   1.000
_cell.angle_alpha   90.00
_cell.angle_beta   90.00
_cell.angle_gamma   90.00
#
_symmetry.space_group_name_H-M   'P 1'
#
loop_
_entity.id
_entity.type
_entity.pdbx_description
1 polymer ?
#
loop_
_entity_poly.entity_id
_entity_poly.type
_entity_poly.pdbx_seq_one_letter_code
_entity_poly.pdbx_strand_id
1 'polypeptide(L)'
;MYPARALSAIFGIVGVPFLGIALLGGFILIFWVSTAYTIAGESYGIITALLAAAFCLFTNPWFGISEPEWYGVYGLTSYFFAGLLTEKLDGGFGNLACLLVNWLALGFHHGIWPPPTLAIIFLATSFVSGLAGDKLARIVWGKLKIKTK
;
A
#
# COMPACT_ATOMS: atom_id res chain seq x y z
N MET A 1 17.27 -9.99 -1.39
CA MET A 1 16.19 -10.50 -0.53
C MET A 1 15.20 -9.35 -0.30
N TYR A 2 13.94 -9.47 -0.74
CA TYR A 2 12.96 -8.36 -0.65
C TYR A 2 12.63 -8.02 0.81
N PRO A 3 12.49 -6.73 1.20
CA PRO A 3 12.15 -6.34 2.57
C PRO A 3 10.86 -7.00 3.09
N ALA A 4 9.89 -7.21 2.20
CA ALA A 4 8.64 -7.91 2.51
C ALA A 4 8.83 -9.40 2.87
N ARG A 5 9.82 -10.09 2.26
CA ARG A 5 10.16 -11.48 2.60
C ARG A 5 10.95 -11.58 3.91
N ALA A 6 11.74 -10.56 4.25
CA ALA A 6 12.48 -10.53 5.51
C ALA A 6 11.51 -10.48 6.72
N LEU A 7 10.44 -9.67 6.64
CA LEU A 7 9.41 -9.63 7.67
C LEU A 7 8.67 -10.97 7.82
N SER A 8 8.31 -11.62 6.71
CA SER A 8 7.71 -12.96 6.75
C SER A 8 8.61 -14.00 7.41
N ALA A 9 9.92 -13.92 7.17
CA ALA A 9 10.91 -14.79 7.80
C ALA A 9 11.08 -14.51 9.30
N ILE A 10 11.05 -13.24 9.73
CA ILE A 10 11.18 -12.84 11.14
C ILE A 10 9.97 -13.29 11.98
N PHE A 11 8.76 -13.15 11.44
CA PHE A 11 7.53 -13.51 12.16
C PHE A 11 7.17 -15.00 12.07
N GLY A 12 7.94 -15.80 11.35
CA GLY A 12 7.62 -17.22 11.10
C GLY A 12 6.35 -17.42 10.26
N ILE A 13 5.82 -16.36 9.64
CA ILE A 13 4.62 -16.39 8.81
C ILE A 13 5.07 -16.66 7.38
N VAL A 14 5.25 -17.93 7.06
CA VAL A 14 5.53 -18.40 5.71
C VAL A 14 4.21 -18.72 5.03
N GLY A 15 3.96 -18.15 3.85
CA GLY A 15 2.80 -18.49 3.02
C GLY A 15 1.79 -17.37 2.79
N VAL A 16 1.97 -16.16 3.34
CA VAL A 16 1.11 -15.01 3.01
C VAL A 16 1.83 -14.01 2.11
N PRO A 17 1.39 -13.84 0.85
CA PRO A 17 1.97 -12.84 -0.03
C PRO A 17 1.65 -11.42 0.46
N PHE A 18 2.58 -10.51 0.22
CA PHE A 18 2.46 -9.07 0.53
C PHE A 18 2.25 -8.72 2.01
N LEU A 19 2.77 -9.55 2.93
CA LEU A 19 2.76 -9.28 4.38
C LEU A 19 3.23 -7.87 4.74
N GLY A 20 4.29 -7.38 4.08
CA GLY A 20 4.83 -6.04 4.31
C GLY A 20 3.82 -4.92 4.01
N ILE A 21 2.97 -5.06 2.99
CA ILE A 21 1.93 -4.06 2.68
C ILE A 21 0.84 -4.11 3.76
N ALA A 22 0.42 -5.31 4.16
CA ALA A 22 -0.61 -5.45 5.19
C ALA A 22 -0.18 -4.84 6.54
N LEU A 23 1.07 -5.06 6.95
CA LEU A 23 1.55 -4.57 8.25
C LEU A 23 2.05 -3.13 8.20
N LEU A 24 2.85 -2.79 7.19
CA LEU A 24 3.60 -1.52 7.15
C LEU A 24 3.06 -0.54 6.11
N GLY A 25 2.16 -0.97 5.21
CA GLY A 25 1.60 -0.17 4.11
C GLY A 25 1.09 1.20 4.55
N GLY A 26 0.55 1.28 5.76
CA GLY A 26 0.21 2.53 6.45
C GLY A 26 1.33 3.56 6.44
N PHE A 27 2.53 3.19 6.88
CA PHE A 27 3.66 4.12 6.95
C PHE A 27 4.41 4.24 5.62
N ILE A 28 4.65 3.13 4.91
CA ILE A 28 5.47 3.15 3.69
C ILE A 28 4.76 3.79 2.50
N LEU A 29 3.43 3.80 2.47
CA LEU A 29 2.64 4.35 1.36
C LEU A 29 1.64 5.39 1.84
N ILE A 30 0.70 5.01 2.70
CA ILE A 30 -0.48 5.82 3.01
C ILE A 30 -0.13 7.11 3.72
N PHE A 31 0.86 7.10 4.62
CA PHE A 31 1.36 8.29 5.30
C PHE A 31 1.83 9.35 4.29
N TRP A 32 2.54 8.93 3.24
CA TRP A 32 3.06 9.84 2.22
C TRP A 32 1.97 10.34 1.26
N VAL A 33 1.05 9.46 0.88
CA VAL A 33 -0.15 9.81 0.10
C VAL A 33 -0.99 10.85 0.84
N SER A 34 -1.31 10.59 2.11
CA SER A 34 -2.08 11.50 2.96
C SER A 34 -1.33 12.81 3.24
N THR A 35 -0.01 12.75 3.38
CA THR A 35 0.85 13.93 3.48
C THR A 35 0.70 14.83 2.24
N ALA A 36 0.86 14.26 1.05
CA ALA A 36 0.75 15.01 -0.21
C ALA A 36 -0.63 15.65 -0.37
N TYR A 37 -1.69 14.87 -0.12
CA TYR A 37 -3.07 15.38 -0.12
C TYR A 37 -3.28 16.51 0.90
N THR A 38 -2.74 16.37 2.11
CA THR A 38 -2.92 17.36 3.19
C THR A 38 -2.19 18.68 2.92
N ILE A 39 -1.04 18.63 2.25
CA ILE A 39 -0.22 19.80 1.94
C ILE A 39 -0.71 20.48 0.65
N ALA A 40 -0.88 19.72 -0.43
CA ALA A 40 -1.05 20.24 -1.77
C ALA A 40 -2.49 20.14 -2.31
N GLY A 41 -3.36 19.37 -1.66
CA GLY A 41 -4.79 19.26 -2.00
C GLY A 41 -5.13 18.08 -2.89
N GLU A 42 -6.32 18.14 -3.52
CA GLU A 42 -6.90 17.05 -4.31
C GLU A 42 -5.96 16.56 -5.42
N SER A 43 -5.99 15.25 -5.70
CA SER A 43 -5.16 14.54 -6.68
C SER A 43 -3.68 14.41 -6.33
N TYR A 44 -3.13 15.21 -5.41
CA TYR A 44 -1.70 15.11 -5.07
C TYR A 44 -1.34 13.82 -4.33
N GLY A 45 -2.27 13.20 -3.60
CA GLY A 45 -2.09 11.86 -3.04
C GLY A 45 -2.07 10.80 -4.15
N ILE A 46 -2.97 10.88 -5.12
CA ILE A 46 -2.99 10.00 -6.31
C ILE A 46 -1.69 10.11 -7.10
N ILE A 47 -1.24 11.34 -7.41
CA ILE A 47 0.01 11.60 -8.12
C ILE A 47 1.19 11.01 -7.34
N THR A 48 1.25 11.23 -6.02
CA THR A 48 2.30 10.69 -5.16
C THR A 48 2.34 9.17 -5.17
N ALA A 49 1.17 8.51 -5.10
CA ALA A 49 1.09 7.07 -5.19
C ALA A 49 1.58 6.56 -6.56
N LEU A 50 1.13 7.16 -7.66
CA LEU A 50 1.56 6.76 -9.00
C LEU A 50 3.06 6.97 -9.23
N LEU A 51 3.63 8.07 -8.74
CA LEU A 51 5.07 8.32 -8.78
C LEU A 51 5.84 7.26 -7.99
N ALA A 52 5.36 6.89 -6.79
CA ALA A 52 5.97 5.83 -6.00
C ALA A 52 5.95 4.49 -6.75
N ALA A 53 4.83 4.12 -7.36
CA ALA A 53 4.73 2.91 -8.17
C ALA A 53 5.66 2.94 -9.39
N ALA A 54 5.75 4.08 -10.09
CA ALA A 54 6.65 4.27 -11.22
C ALA A 54 8.11 4.07 -10.79
N PHE A 55 8.54 4.66 -9.67
CA PHE A 55 9.90 4.45 -9.14
C PHE A 55 10.16 2.99 -8.79
N CYS A 56 9.20 2.28 -8.18
CA CYS A 56 9.35 0.85 -7.93
C CYS A 56 9.56 0.06 -9.23
N LEU A 57 8.76 0.33 -10.27
CA LEU A 57 8.85 -0.34 -11.57
C LEU A 57 10.13 -0.02 -12.34
N PHE A 58 10.73 1.15 -12.15
CA PHE A 58 12.04 1.47 -12.73
C PHE A 58 13.17 0.61 -12.18
N THR A 59 13.06 0.14 -10.93
CA THR A 59 14.15 -0.60 -10.28
C THR A 59 14.08 -2.11 -10.53
N ASN A 60 12.87 -2.67 -10.56
CA ASN A 60 12.64 -4.10 -10.72
C ASN A 60 11.21 -4.34 -11.24
N PRO A 61 10.95 -5.51 -11.84
CA PRO A 61 9.59 -5.98 -12.06
C PRO A 61 8.77 -5.90 -10.76
N TRP A 62 7.46 -5.70 -10.87
CA TRP A 62 6.60 -5.49 -9.71
C TRP A 62 6.67 -6.67 -8.74
N PHE A 63 7.18 -6.43 -7.54
CA PHE A 63 7.53 -7.48 -6.55
C PHE A 63 8.44 -8.61 -7.07
N GLY A 64 9.21 -8.36 -8.13
CA GLY A 64 10.07 -9.36 -8.77
C GLY A 64 9.33 -10.33 -9.70
N ILE A 65 8.06 -10.07 -10.00
CA ILE A 65 7.24 -10.90 -10.89
C ILE A 65 7.35 -10.34 -12.31
N SER A 66 7.92 -11.14 -13.21
CA SER A 66 8.14 -10.80 -14.62
C SER A 66 7.15 -11.46 -15.58
N GLU A 67 6.35 -12.41 -15.10
CA GLU A 67 5.35 -13.12 -15.90
C GLU A 67 3.95 -12.94 -15.29
N PRO A 68 2.95 -12.53 -16.07
CA PRO A 68 3.06 -11.99 -17.44
C PRO A 68 3.91 -10.71 -17.52
N GLU A 69 4.46 -10.40 -18.71
CA GLU A 69 5.36 -9.23 -18.90
C GLU A 69 4.74 -7.89 -18.46
N TRP A 70 3.42 -7.79 -18.54
CA TRP A 70 2.65 -6.61 -18.14
C TRP A 70 2.21 -6.62 -16.66
N TYR A 71 2.70 -7.54 -15.82
CA TYR A 71 2.31 -7.65 -14.40
C TYR A 71 2.47 -6.34 -13.63
N GLY A 72 3.39 -5.46 -14.05
CA GLY A 72 3.54 -4.11 -13.51
C GLY A 72 2.29 -3.21 -13.58
N VAL A 73 1.35 -3.50 -14.47
CA VAL A 73 0.05 -2.80 -14.55
C VAL A 73 -0.75 -2.98 -13.26
N TYR A 74 -0.69 -4.15 -12.61
CA TYR A 74 -1.31 -4.36 -11.30
C TYR A 74 -0.69 -3.47 -10.24
N GLY A 75 0.61 -3.21 -10.34
CA GLY A 75 1.29 -2.29 -9.44
C GLY A 75 0.77 -0.86 -9.54
N LEU A 76 0.76 -0.32 -10.75
CA LEU A 76 0.18 0.99 -11.03
C LEU A 76 -1.29 1.07 -10.58
N THR A 77 -2.08 0.04 -10.91
CA THR A 77 -3.50 -0.04 -10.54
C THR A 77 -3.69 -0.05 -9.03
N SER A 78 -2.89 -0.84 -8.30
CA SER A 78 -2.98 -0.94 -6.84
C SER A 78 -2.65 0.38 -6.15
N TYR A 79 -1.64 1.11 -6.63
CA TYR A 79 -1.26 2.40 -6.07
C TYR A 79 -2.21 3.53 -6.49
N PHE A 80 -2.76 3.46 -7.71
CA PHE A 80 -3.84 4.35 -8.14
C PHE A 80 -5.03 4.26 -7.18
N PHE A 81 -5.53 3.06 -6.91
CA PHE A 81 -6.63 2.87 -5.95
C PHE A 81 -6.25 3.26 -4.53
N ALA A 82 -5.00 2.99 -4.12
CA ALA A 82 -4.51 3.41 -2.82
C ALA A 82 -4.61 4.94 -2.66
N GLY A 83 -4.13 5.70 -3.66
CA GLY A 83 -4.25 7.15 -3.69
C GLY A 83 -5.70 7.62 -3.70
N LEU A 84 -6.50 7.11 -4.64
CA LEU A 84 -7.88 7.53 -4.85
C LEU A 84 -8.74 7.31 -3.60
N LEU A 85 -8.68 6.10 -3.02
CA LEU A 85 -9.50 5.78 -1.84
C LEU A 85 -8.97 6.43 -0.56
N THR A 86 -7.66 6.69 -0.45
CA THR A 86 -7.13 7.49 0.66
C THR A 86 -7.68 8.91 0.65
N GLU A 87 -7.77 9.53 -0.54
CA GLU A 87 -8.31 10.88 -0.66
C GLU A 87 -9.82 10.94 -0.48
N LYS A 88 -10.57 9.99 -1.06
CA LYS A 88 -12.04 10.00 -1.06
C LYS A 88 -12.67 9.43 0.20
N LEU A 89 -11.99 8.52 0.89
CA LEU A 89 -12.46 7.87 2.10
C LEU A 89 -11.46 8.09 3.24
N ASP A 90 -10.50 7.18 3.39
CA ASP A 90 -9.43 7.24 4.36
C ASP A 90 -8.30 6.27 3.97
N GLY A 91 -7.17 6.39 4.67
CA GLY A 91 -6.00 5.54 4.44
C GLY A 91 -6.22 4.04 4.63
N GLY A 92 -7.19 3.62 5.43
CA GLY A 92 -7.54 2.22 5.62
C GLY A 92 -8.08 1.61 4.33
N PHE A 93 -9.04 2.28 3.68
CA PHE A 93 -9.55 1.85 2.38
C PHE A 93 -8.49 1.89 1.28
N GLY A 94 -7.60 2.90 1.31
CA GLY A 94 -6.45 2.97 0.42
C GLY A 94 -5.53 1.74 0.54
N ASN A 95 -5.11 1.38 1.76
CA ASN A 95 -4.22 0.24 1.97
C ASN A 95 -4.90 -1.11 1.67
N LEU A 96 -6.18 -1.23 2.02
CA LEU A 96 -6.99 -2.40 1.68
C LEU A 96 -7.04 -2.63 0.16
N ALA A 97 -7.34 -1.60 -0.62
CA ALA A 97 -7.40 -1.73 -2.07
C ALA A 97 -6.04 -2.08 -2.66
N CYS A 98 -4.96 -1.49 -2.13
CA CYS A 98 -3.60 -1.86 -2.51
C CYS A 98 -3.35 -3.37 -2.31
N LEU A 99 -3.69 -3.89 -1.12
CA LEU A 99 -3.51 -5.31 -0.80
C LEU A 99 -4.39 -6.21 -1.68
N LEU A 100 -5.67 -5.87 -1.84
CA LEU A 100 -6.63 -6.66 -2.60
C LEU A 100 -6.25 -6.78 -4.07
N VAL A 101 -5.87 -5.67 -4.72
CA VAL A 101 -5.44 -5.71 -6.13
C VAL A 101 -4.25 -6.65 -6.30
N ASN A 102 -3.27 -6.58 -5.41
CA ASN A 102 -2.08 -7.43 -5.48
C ASN A 102 -2.40 -8.90 -5.19
N TRP A 103 -3.28 -9.21 -4.24
CA TRP A 103 -3.75 -10.58 -4.00
C TRP A 103 -4.54 -11.14 -5.17
N LEU A 104 -5.44 -10.36 -5.78
CA LEU A 104 -6.18 -10.79 -6.96
C LEU A 104 -5.23 -11.07 -8.14
N ALA A 105 -4.23 -10.21 -8.34
CA ALA A 105 -3.22 -10.41 -9.38
C ALA A 105 -2.45 -11.73 -9.19
N LEU A 106 -1.95 -11.99 -7.98
CA LEU A 106 -1.27 -13.25 -7.67
C LEU A 106 -2.19 -14.47 -7.79
N GLY A 107 -3.42 -14.33 -7.31
CA GLY A 107 -4.40 -15.39 -7.30
C GLY A 107 -4.80 -15.82 -8.71
N PHE A 108 -5.00 -14.87 -9.62
CA PHE A 108 -5.39 -15.15 -11.00
C PHE A 108 -4.24 -15.64 -11.89
N HIS A 109 -3.03 -15.11 -11.73
CA HIS A 109 -1.91 -15.44 -12.63
C HIS A 109 -1.00 -16.54 -12.12
N HIS A 110 -0.93 -16.75 -10.80
CA HIS A 110 -0.01 -17.72 -10.20
C HIS A 110 -0.71 -18.74 -9.30
N GLY A 111 -2.04 -18.64 -9.12
CA GLY A 111 -2.79 -19.52 -8.22
C GLY A 111 -2.40 -19.35 -6.75
N ILE A 112 -1.69 -18.28 -6.39
CA ILE A 112 -1.21 -18.04 -5.03
C ILE A 112 -2.25 -17.19 -4.30
N TRP A 113 -2.96 -17.82 -3.37
CA TRP A 113 -3.94 -17.17 -2.51
C TRP A 113 -3.50 -17.21 -1.05
N PRO A 114 -3.80 -16.18 -0.26
CA PRO A 114 -3.63 -16.26 1.19
C PRO A 114 -4.57 -17.34 1.77
N PRO A 115 -4.14 -18.08 2.81
CA PRO A 115 -5.04 -18.94 3.56
C PRO A 115 -6.25 -18.13 4.09
N PRO A 116 -7.51 -18.59 3.98
CA PRO A 116 -8.70 -17.77 4.28
C PRO A 116 -8.71 -17.17 5.69
N THR A 117 -8.27 -17.92 6.69
CA THR A 117 -8.18 -17.45 8.08
C THR A 117 -7.18 -16.31 8.24
N LEU A 118 -6.00 -16.44 7.62
CA LEU A 118 -4.99 -15.40 7.61
C LEU A 118 -5.41 -14.21 6.74
N ALA A 119 -6.14 -14.45 5.65
CA ALA A 119 -6.61 -13.40 4.75
C ALA A 119 -7.44 -12.36 5.51
N ILE A 120 -8.39 -12.80 6.34
CA ILE A 120 -9.22 -11.91 7.16
C ILE A 120 -8.37 -11.06 8.11
N ILE A 121 -7.41 -11.70 8.80
CA ILE A 121 -6.48 -11.02 9.71
C ILE A 121 -5.64 -9.98 8.96
N PHE A 122 -5.16 -10.30 7.76
CA PHE A 122 -4.34 -9.39 6.97
C PHE A 122 -5.11 -8.26 6.32
N LEU A 123 -6.38 -8.47 5.98
CA LEU A 123 -7.28 -7.38 5.60
C LEU A 123 -7.50 -6.43 6.78
N ALA A 124 -7.81 -6.96 7.96
CA ALA A 124 -8.01 -6.15 9.16
C ALA A 124 -6.74 -5.34 9.53
N THR A 125 -5.57 -6.00 9.54
CA THR A 125 -4.31 -5.31 9.83
C THR A 125 -3.92 -4.30 8.75
N SER A 126 -4.17 -4.60 7.47
CA SER A 126 -3.97 -3.65 6.37
C SER A 126 -4.81 -2.38 6.56
N PHE A 127 -6.09 -2.55 6.88
CA PHE A 127 -6.99 -1.44 7.16
C PHE A 127 -6.52 -0.59 8.34
N VAL A 128 -6.19 -1.24 9.47
CA VAL A 128 -5.72 -0.55 10.68
C VAL A 128 -4.39 0.17 10.43
N SER A 129 -3.45 -0.48 9.72
CA SER A 129 -2.17 0.13 9.33
C SER A 129 -2.41 1.37 8.46
N GLY A 130 -3.27 1.26 7.44
CA GLY A 130 -3.67 2.38 6.59
C GLY A 130 -4.25 3.55 7.36
N LEU A 131 -5.23 3.29 8.25
CA LEU A 131 -5.81 4.31 9.11
C LEU A 131 -4.76 4.98 10.01
N ALA A 132 -3.84 4.21 10.57
CA ALA A 132 -2.77 4.73 11.42
C ALA A 132 -1.85 5.67 10.64
N GLY A 133 -1.44 5.29 9.43
CA GLY A 133 -0.61 6.11 8.55
C GLY A 133 -1.27 7.42 8.16
N ASP A 134 -2.54 7.36 7.76
CA ASP A 134 -3.31 8.55 7.37
C ASP A 134 -3.54 9.50 8.55
N LYS A 135 -3.96 8.98 9.70
CA LYS A 135 -4.11 9.80 10.92
C LYS A 135 -2.78 10.42 11.35
N LEU A 136 -1.70 9.67 11.30
CA LEU A 136 -0.37 10.17 11.66
C LEU A 136 0.03 11.35 10.75
N ALA A 137 -0.16 11.22 9.44
CA ALA A 137 0.12 12.30 8.48
C ALA A 137 -0.69 13.55 8.82
N ARG A 138 -2.01 13.42 9.00
CA ARG A 138 -2.88 14.54 9.32
C ARG A 138 -2.54 15.20 10.66
N ILE A 139 -2.12 14.45 11.67
CA ILE A 139 -1.68 14.99 12.96
C ILE A 139 -0.39 15.79 12.80
N VAL A 140 0.61 15.25 12.09
CA VAL A 140 1.89 15.93 11.83
C VAL A 140 1.66 17.27 11.14
N TRP A 141 0.90 17.26 10.04
CA TRP A 141 0.67 18.47 9.24
C TRP A 141 -0.36 19.43 9.86
N GLY A 142 -1.33 18.91 10.61
CA GLY A 142 -2.24 19.74 11.41
C GLY A 142 -1.50 20.55 12.47
N LYS A 143 -0.58 19.93 13.22
CA LYS A 143 0.25 20.63 14.22
C LYS A 143 1.17 21.68 13.59
N LEU A 144 1.69 21.41 12.39
CA LEU A 144 2.58 22.35 11.68
C LEU A 144 1.81 23.58 11.16
N LYS A 145 0.60 23.41 10.61
CA LYS A 145 -0.26 24.52 10.18
C LYS A 145 -0.69 25.44 11.33
N ILE A 146 -0.85 24.90 12.55
CA ILE A 146 -1.16 25.70 13.75
C ILE A 146 0.03 26.57 14.17
N LYS A 147 1.27 26.07 14.03
CA LYS A 147 2.48 26.81 14.41
C LYS A 147 2.89 27.93 13.43
N THR A 148 2.35 27.94 12.23
CA THR A 148 2.70 28.92 11.17
C THR A 148 1.67 30.05 11.03
N LYS A 149 0.61 30.03 11.83
CA LYS A 149 -0.34 31.14 11.99
C LYS A 149 -0.03 31.90 13.27
#